data_AF-A0A4R5CJI0-F1
#
_entry.id   AF-A0A4R5CJI0-F1
#
_cell.length_a   1.000
_cell.length_b   1.000
_cell.length_c   1.000
_cell.angle_alpha   90.00
_cell.angle_beta   90.00
_cell.angle_gamma   90.00
#
_symmetry.space_group_name_H-M   'P 1'
#
loop_
_entity.id
_entity.type
_entity.pdbx_description
1 polymer ?
#
loop_
_entity_poly.entity_id
_entity_poly.type
_entity_poly.pdbx_seq_one_letter_code
_entity_poly.pdbx_strand_id
1 'polypeptide(L)'
;MNNVNNIAENFGTLYHPKSALVFYETAGTETDMYVEHFDMDSNGTPINAHPLTVKEANILAKALQTDEEKSTAFLKPKGILPTNILHINPSEKGTVLWYTKAQQRKLYFVNGLGIPNGKAQVPPMLWFANKNSLSVFALANDRRPTEKTLLHYAPFFNIYEKGNVCMGTVSIDIKNSASVEEFIQAWKHYFFNSYFSHSLCENVTRKNIVTLWKDLINTDKPFPKEVLKKNNKTLKNLL
;
A
#
# COMPACT_ATOMS: atom_id res chain seq x y z
N MET A 1 50.63 -1.20 46.73
CA MET A 1 50.33 -1.38 45.28
C MET A 1 48.84 -1.67 45.18
N ASN A 2 48.03 -0.64 44.93
CA ASN A 2 46.59 -0.81 44.76
C ASN A 2 46.29 -1.04 43.29
N ASN A 3 45.93 -2.28 42.94
CA ASN A 3 45.35 -2.62 41.65
C ASN A 3 43.96 -1.98 41.56
N VAL A 4 43.87 -0.90 40.79
CA VAL A 4 42.58 -0.35 40.37
C VAL A 4 42.09 -1.24 39.23
N ASN A 5 41.15 -2.13 39.55
CA ASN A 5 40.41 -2.88 38.55
C ASN A 5 39.70 -1.89 37.63
N ASN A 6 40.11 -1.86 36.36
CA ASN A 6 39.52 -1.03 35.32
C ASN A 6 38.14 -1.62 34.96
N ILE A 7 37.09 -1.05 35.55
CA ILE A 7 35.68 -1.48 35.36
C ILE A 7 35.08 -0.80 34.10
N ALA A 8 35.88 -0.14 33.26
CA ALA A 8 35.38 0.63 32.11
C ALA A 8 35.03 -0.22 30.88
N GLU A 9 35.26 -1.54 30.88
CA GLU A 9 35.02 -2.39 29.70
C GLU A 9 33.56 -2.86 29.53
N ASN A 10 32.63 -2.47 30.41
CA ASN A 10 31.26 -3.00 30.41
C ASN A 10 30.15 -2.00 30.04
N PHE A 11 30.47 -0.91 29.33
CA PHE A 11 29.47 0.08 28.89
C PHE A 11 29.36 0.16 27.37
N GLY A 12 28.56 -0.73 26.78
CA GLY A 12 27.98 -0.56 25.43
C GLY A 12 28.97 -0.32 24.28
N THR A 13 28.43 0.07 23.12
CA THR A 13 29.26 0.45 21.97
C THR A 13 29.89 1.82 22.24
N LEU A 14 31.20 1.87 22.42
CA LEU A 14 31.94 3.11 22.58
C LEU A 14 32.03 3.83 21.23
N TYR A 15 31.41 5.01 21.12
CA TYR A 15 31.47 5.83 19.90
C TYR A 15 32.61 6.84 20.01
N HIS A 16 33.42 6.94 18.97
CA HIS A 16 34.48 7.94 18.84
C HIS A 16 34.14 8.92 17.71
N PRO A 17 34.36 10.23 17.89
CA PRO A 17 34.15 11.21 16.83
C PRO A 17 35.09 10.89 15.66
N LYS A 18 34.54 10.88 14.44
CA LYS A 18 35.30 10.61 13.20
C LYS A 18 35.26 11.74 12.21
N SER A 19 34.17 12.52 12.19
CA SER A 19 34.04 13.71 11.37
C SER A 19 33.01 14.68 11.94
N ALA A 20 32.99 15.92 11.43
CA ALA A 20 31.92 16.89 11.64
C ALA A 20 31.57 17.63 10.34
N LEU A 21 30.35 18.15 10.30
CA LEU A 21 29.88 19.05 9.25
C LEU A 21 29.59 20.43 9.85
N VAL A 22 30.01 21.48 9.16
CA VAL A 22 29.72 22.86 9.53
C VAL A 22 29.00 23.53 8.37
N PHE A 23 27.87 24.16 8.69
CA PHE A 23 27.03 24.87 7.73
C PHE A 23 27.28 26.37 7.86
N TYR A 24 27.59 27.00 6.74
CA TYR A 24 27.81 28.43 6.62
C TYR A 24 26.67 29.02 5.80
N GLU A 25 26.24 30.21 6.20
CA GLU A 25 25.21 30.99 5.50
C GLU A 25 25.75 32.39 5.26
N THR A 26 25.47 32.95 4.07
CA THR A 26 25.89 34.32 3.72
C THR A 26 25.08 35.36 4.49
N ALA A 27 25.76 36.40 5.01
CA ALA A 27 25.08 37.55 5.59
C ALA A 27 24.59 38.50 4.47
N GLY A 28 23.28 38.53 4.20
CA GLY A 28 22.68 39.37 3.15
C GLY A 28 21.22 39.05 2.88
N THR A 29 20.64 39.67 1.84
CA THR A 29 19.25 39.39 1.41
C THR A 29 19.12 38.09 0.60
N GLU A 30 20.23 37.60 0.06
CA GLU A 30 20.34 36.28 -0.57
C GLU A 30 21.07 35.34 0.39
N THR A 31 20.41 34.23 0.75
CA THR A 31 20.90 33.19 1.66
C THR A 31 21.49 32.06 0.83
N ASP A 32 22.80 32.14 0.54
CA ASP A 32 23.53 31.01 -0.03
C ASP A 32 24.12 30.17 1.11
N MET A 33 24.12 28.85 0.93
CA MET A 33 24.56 27.89 1.95
C MET A 33 25.74 27.07 1.46
N TYR A 34 26.75 26.96 2.32
CA TYR A 34 27.97 26.20 2.06
C TYR A 34 28.25 25.24 3.22
N VAL A 35 28.72 24.03 2.91
CA VAL A 35 28.96 22.99 3.92
C VAL A 35 30.41 22.55 3.86
N GLU A 36 31.08 22.56 5.01
CA GLU A 36 32.42 21.99 5.18
C GLU A 36 32.37 20.67 5.93
N HIS A 37 33.23 19.76 5.50
CA HIS A 37 33.54 18.52 6.19
C HIS A 37 34.89 18.64 6.90
N PHE A 38 34.93 18.16 8.14
CA PHE A 38 36.12 18.03 8.96
C PHE A 38 36.32 16.57 9.32
N ASP A 39 37.56 16.08 9.22
CA ASP A 39 37.96 14.84 9.88
C ASP A 39 38.19 15.11 11.37
N MET A 40 38.19 14.06 12.19
CA MET A 40 38.53 14.16 13.61
C MET A 40 39.83 13.42 13.90
N ASP A 41 40.73 14.08 14.65
CA ASP A 41 41.93 13.42 15.16
C ASP A 41 41.61 12.45 16.32
N SER A 42 42.63 11.79 16.88
CA SER A 42 42.46 10.84 17.98
C SER A 42 41.90 11.46 19.27
N ASN A 43 41.97 12.78 19.41
CA ASN A 43 41.45 13.52 20.55
C ASN A 43 40.03 14.08 20.28
N GLY A 44 39.47 13.86 19.08
CA GLY A 44 38.19 14.41 18.66
C GLY A 44 38.26 15.88 18.24
N THR A 45 39.43 16.37 17.85
CA THR A 45 39.63 17.74 17.37
C THR A 45 39.40 17.78 15.85
N PRO A 46 38.62 18.76 15.33
CA PRO A 46 38.42 18.93 13.90
C PRO A 46 39.72 19.26 13.17
N ILE A 47 40.01 18.51 12.11
CA ILE A 47 41.17 18.67 11.24
C ILE A 47 40.74 18.50 9.77
N ASN A 48 41.63 18.87 8.83
CA ASN A 48 41.44 18.65 7.39
C ASN A 48 40.12 19.22 6.83
N ALA A 49 39.87 20.52 7.06
CA ALA A 49 38.68 21.21 6.55
C ALA A 49 38.63 21.22 5.02
N HIS A 50 37.49 20.84 4.44
CA HIS A 50 37.25 20.92 3.00
C HIS A 50 35.76 21.05 2.66
N PRO A 51 35.40 21.59 1.48
CA PRO A 51 34.02 21.56 1.00
C PRO A 51 33.46 20.13 1.02
N LEU A 52 32.23 19.96 1.52
CA LEU A 52 31.55 18.68 1.50
C LEU A 52 31.44 18.15 0.06
N THR A 53 32.00 16.97 -0.20
CA THR A 53 31.92 16.38 -1.53
C THR A 53 30.60 15.64 -1.74
N VAL A 54 30.20 15.47 -3.01
CA VAL A 54 29.04 14.62 -3.37
C VAL A 54 29.21 13.19 -2.86
N LYS A 55 30.44 12.68 -2.80
CA LYS A 55 30.71 11.32 -2.30
C LYS A 55 30.44 11.21 -0.80
N GLU A 56 30.92 12.17 0.00
CA GLU A 56 30.67 12.21 1.45
C GLU A 56 29.19 12.45 1.76
N ALA A 57 28.54 13.36 1.04
CA ALA A 57 27.10 13.57 1.15
C ALA A 57 26.31 12.28 0.86
N ASN A 58 26.73 11.48 -0.13
CA ASN A 58 26.11 10.18 -0.40
C ASN A 58 26.37 9.14 0.70
N ILE A 59 27.54 9.17 1.35
CA ILE A 59 27.84 8.29 2.49
C ILE A 59 26.99 8.67 3.69
N LEU A 60 26.87 9.97 3.98
CA LEU A 60 25.97 10.49 5.01
C LEU A 60 24.52 10.09 4.72
N ALA A 61 24.04 10.31 3.49
CA ALA A 61 22.69 9.92 3.09
C ALA A 61 22.43 8.42 3.34
N LYS A 62 23.39 7.55 2.99
CA LYS A 62 23.30 6.10 3.28
C LYS A 62 23.32 5.78 4.77
N ALA A 63 24.13 6.49 5.55
CA ALA A 63 24.20 6.29 7.00
C ALA A 63 22.93 6.78 7.72
N LEU A 64 22.26 7.80 7.18
CA LEU A 64 20.95 8.28 7.66
C LEU A 64 19.79 7.37 7.23
N GLN A 65 19.97 6.58 6.16
CA GLN A 65 18.97 5.64 5.63
C GLN A 65 18.81 4.33 6.44
N THR A 66 19.18 4.32 7.73
CA THR A 66 19.22 3.08 8.53
C THR A 66 17.87 2.53 9.00
N ASP A 67 16.74 3.21 8.73
CA ASP A 67 15.39 2.65 8.93
C ASP A 67 14.46 2.77 7.70
N GLU A 68 14.76 3.67 6.75
CA GLU A 68 13.96 3.85 5.53
C GLU A 68 14.11 2.71 4.51
N GLU A 69 15.21 1.95 4.52
CA GLU A 69 15.35 0.79 3.62
C GLU A 69 14.34 -0.33 3.91
N LYS A 70 13.79 -0.44 5.14
CA LYS A 70 12.67 -1.34 5.42
C LYS A 70 11.39 -0.92 4.68
N SER A 71 11.26 0.35 4.31
CA SER A 71 10.16 0.86 3.47
C SER A 71 10.39 0.62 1.97
N THR A 72 11.65 0.51 1.52
CA THR A 72 11.98 0.22 0.10
C THR A 72 11.67 -1.22 -0.33
N ALA A 73 11.46 -2.13 0.63
CA ALA A 73 11.02 -3.50 0.36
C ALA A 73 9.51 -3.60 0.12
N PHE A 74 8.73 -2.63 0.61
CA PHE A 74 7.28 -2.67 0.47
C PHE A 74 6.87 -2.48 -0.99
N LEU A 75 6.03 -3.38 -1.52
CA LEU A 75 5.58 -3.37 -2.90
C LEU A 75 6.73 -3.49 -3.92
N LYS A 76 7.89 -4.00 -3.50
CA LYS A 76 8.93 -4.43 -4.43
C LYS A 76 8.47 -5.71 -5.13
N PRO A 77 8.38 -5.74 -6.48
CA PRO A 77 7.99 -6.95 -7.20
C PRO A 77 9.03 -8.06 -6.99
N LYS A 78 8.58 -9.33 -6.92
CA LYS A 78 9.51 -10.47 -6.86
C LYS A 78 10.16 -10.77 -8.22
N GLY A 79 9.55 -10.30 -9.30
CA GLY A 79 10.02 -10.51 -10.67
C GLY A 79 9.28 -9.60 -11.65
N ILE A 80 8.98 -10.12 -12.84
CA ILE A 80 8.21 -9.39 -13.85
C ILE A 80 6.80 -9.13 -13.31
N LEU A 81 6.37 -7.87 -13.37
CA LEU A 81 5.05 -7.47 -12.90
C LEU A 81 3.93 -8.17 -13.68
N PRO A 82 2.92 -8.73 -12.99
CA PRO A 82 1.74 -9.26 -13.63
C PRO A 82 1.03 -8.20 -14.50
N THR A 83 0.54 -8.60 -15.67
CA THR A 83 -0.17 -7.72 -16.62
C THR A 83 -1.52 -7.22 -16.13
N ASN A 84 -1.94 -7.59 -14.92
CA ASN A 84 -3.13 -7.06 -14.28
C ASN A 84 -2.84 -5.92 -13.29
N ILE A 85 -1.57 -5.64 -12.99
CA ILE A 85 -1.13 -4.45 -12.26
C ILE A 85 -1.22 -3.24 -13.20
N LEU A 86 -1.83 -2.17 -12.72
CA LEU A 86 -2.09 -0.95 -13.49
C LEU A 86 -1.20 0.20 -13.03
N HIS A 87 -1.00 0.33 -11.72
CA HIS A 87 -0.19 1.39 -11.13
C HIS A 87 0.36 0.94 -9.77
N ILE A 88 1.58 1.36 -9.45
CA ILE A 88 2.20 1.20 -8.14
C ILE A 88 2.76 2.57 -7.74
N ASN A 89 2.35 3.09 -6.59
CA ASN A 89 2.96 4.26 -5.97
C ASN A 89 3.78 3.78 -4.77
N PRO A 90 5.12 3.80 -4.82
CA PRO A 90 5.98 3.30 -3.75
C PRO A 90 6.24 4.30 -2.61
N SER A 91 5.43 5.36 -2.47
CA SER A 91 5.52 6.28 -1.32
C SER A 91 5.31 5.58 0.03
N GLU A 92 5.55 6.27 1.15
CA GLU A 92 5.39 5.73 2.52
C GLU A 92 4.04 5.02 2.76
N LYS A 93 2.97 5.45 2.08
CA LYS A 93 1.62 4.86 2.18
C LYS A 93 1.32 3.89 1.03
N GLY A 94 2.35 3.27 0.45
CA GLY A 94 2.36 2.71 -0.90
C GLY A 94 1.05 2.11 -1.38
N THR A 95 0.63 2.50 -2.60
CA THR A 95 -0.64 2.07 -3.18
C THR A 95 -0.43 1.19 -4.41
N VAL A 96 -1.34 0.24 -4.60
CA VAL A 96 -1.41 -0.58 -5.81
C VAL A 96 -2.80 -0.44 -6.40
N LEU A 97 -2.86 -0.21 -7.71
CA LEU A 97 -4.05 -0.29 -8.53
C LEU A 97 -3.93 -1.52 -9.42
N TRP A 98 -4.88 -2.45 -9.35
CA TRP A 98 -4.90 -3.64 -10.20
C TRP A 98 -6.32 -4.03 -10.59
N TYR A 99 -6.47 -4.90 -11.58
CA TYR A 99 -7.76 -5.45 -11.95
C TYR A 99 -7.78 -6.97 -11.91
N THR A 100 -8.98 -7.54 -11.88
CA THR A 100 -9.23 -8.97 -12.07
C THR A 100 -10.36 -9.15 -13.07
N LYS A 101 -10.23 -10.15 -13.94
CA LYS A 101 -11.32 -10.59 -14.82
C LYS A 101 -12.47 -11.19 -14.00
N ALA A 102 -13.63 -11.33 -14.64
CA ALA A 102 -14.74 -12.12 -14.13
C ALA A 102 -14.24 -13.54 -13.80
N GLN A 103 -14.68 -14.05 -12.66
CA GLN A 103 -14.15 -15.28 -12.10
C GLN A 103 -15.13 -15.86 -11.08
N GLN A 104 -15.04 -17.15 -10.82
CA GLN A 104 -15.80 -17.78 -9.76
C GLN A 104 -15.14 -17.50 -8.41
N ARG A 105 -15.92 -17.07 -7.42
CA ARG A 105 -15.46 -16.87 -6.04
C ARG A 105 -16.44 -17.51 -5.07
N LYS A 106 -15.90 -18.03 -3.96
CA LYS A 106 -16.70 -18.38 -2.80
C LYS A 106 -17.05 -17.09 -2.07
N LEU A 107 -18.32 -16.90 -1.76
CA LEU A 107 -18.86 -15.73 -1.07
C LEU A 107 -19.54 -16.20 0.23
N TYR A 108 -19.36 -15.40 1.27
CA TYR A 108 -19.91 -15.64 2.60
C TYR A 108 -20.84 -14.49 2.98
N PHE A 109 -22.07 -14.81 3.36
CA PHE A 109 -23.11 -13.89 3.78
C PHE A 109 -23.55 -14.22 5.19
N VAL A 110 -23.89 -13.20 5.98
CA VAL A 110 -24.54 -13.42 7.27
C VAL A 110 -25.97 -13.92 7.06
N ASN A 111 -26.45 -14.77 7.97
CA ASN A 111 -27.79 -15.39 7.88
C ASN A 111 -28.92 -14.36 7.70
N GLY A 112 -28.79 -13.17 8.30
CA GLY A 112 -29.79 -12.09 8.21
C GLY A 112 -30.08 -11.57 6.80
N LEU A 113 -29.18 -11.79 5.82
CA LEU A 113 -29.44 -11.43 4.42
C LEU A 113 -30.31 -12.46 3.69
N GLY A 114 -30.47 -13.66 4.25
CA GLY A 114 -31.19 -14.78 3.63
C GLY A 114 -30.55 -15.29 2.33
N ILE A 115 -29.27 -14.98 2.08
CA ILE A 115 -28.50 -15.47 0.93
C ILE A 115 -27.63 -16.64 1.43
N PRO A 116 -27.65 -17.82 0.78
CA PRO A 116 -26.77 -18.91 1.17
C PRO A 116 -25.30 -18.59 0.88
N ASN A 117 -24.40 -19.19 1.64
CA ASN A 117 -22.97 -19.20 1.30
C ASN A 117 -22.75 -20.12 0.10
N GLY A 118 -21.78 -19.78 -0.76
CA GLY A 118 -21.55 -20.60 -1.94
C GLY A 118 -20.60 -20.01 -2.96
N LYS A 119 -20.49 -20.66 -4.12
CA LYS A 119 -19.70 -20.17 -5.24
C LYS A 119 -20.60 -19.39 -6.21
N ALA A 120 -20.11 -18.26 -6.73
CA ALA A 120 -20.79 -17.51 -7.78
C ALA A 120 -19.77 -16.85 -8.72
N GLN A 121 -20.19 -16.56 -9.95
CA GLN A 121 -19.42 -15.71 -10.85
C GLN A 121 -19.51 -14.25 -10.39
N VAL A 122 -18.37 -13.61 -10.16
CA VAL A 122 -18.28 -12.18 -9.84
C VAL A 122 -17.91 -11.39 -11.10
N PRO A 123 -18.29 -10.10 -11.22
CA PRO A 123 -17.91 -9.30 -12.37
C PRO A 123 -16.38 -9.09 -12.41
N PRO A 124 -15.85 -8.57 -13.52
CA PRO A 124 -14.50 -8.03 -13.51
C PRO A 124 -14.44 -6.86 -12.51
N MET A 125 -13.34 -6.76 -11.76
CA MET A 125 -13.19 -5.83 -10.64
C MET A 125 -11.92 -5.01 -10.80
N LEU A 126 -12.00 -3.75 -10.37
CA LEU A 126 -10.87 -2.85 -10.16
C LEU A 126 -10.63 -2.71 -8.66
N TRP A 127 -9.38 -2.75 -8.26
CA TRP A 127 -8.94 -2.75 -6.88
C TRP A 127 -7.91 -1.65 -6.68
N PHE A 128 -8.11 -0.83 -5.67
CA PHE A 128 -7.17 0.21 -5.25
C PHE A 128 -6.95 0.08 -3.75
N ALA A 129 -5.70 -0.17 -3.33
CA ALA A 129 -5.42 -0.37 -1.92
C ALA A 129 -4.07 0.23 -1.52
N ASN A 130 -4.00 0.68 -0.27
CA ASN A 130 -2.75 0.78 0.48
C ASN A 130 -2.72 -0.30 1.57
N LYS A 131 -1.77 -0.25 2.51
CA LYS A 131 -1.68 -1.22 3.61
C LYS A 131 -2.95 -1.28 4.49
N ASN A 132 -3.67 -0.18 4.63
CA ASN A 132 -4.71 -0.01 5.65
C ASN A 132 -6.12 0.07 5.06
N SER A 133 -6.26 0.33 3.76
CA SER A 133 -7.56 0.52 3.13
C SER A 133 -7.62 -0.12 1.75
N LEU A 134 -8.82 -0.60 1.42
CA LEU A 134 -9.18 -1.15 0.13
C LEU A 134 -10.40 -0.40 -0.41
N SER A 135 -10.33 -0.05 -1.69
CA SER A 135 -11.47 0.38 -2.49
C SER A 135 -11.65 -0.57 -3.66
N VAL A 136 -12.89 -0.95 -3.95
CA VAL A 136 -13.22 -1.83 -5.07
C VAL A 136 -14.35 -1.27 -5.93
N PHE A 137 -14.25 -1.52 -7.24
CA PHE A 137 -15.23 -1.12 -8.23
C PHE A 137 -15.48 -2.27 -9.21
N ALA A 138 -16.66 -2.30 -9.82
CA ALA A 138 -16.93 -3.22 -10.92
C ALA A 138 -16.58 -2.60 -12.27
N LEU A 139 -16.19 -3.45 -13.23
CA LEU A 139 -15.90 -3.09 -14.60
C LEU A 139 -16.92 -3.75 -15.54
N ALA A 140 -17.24 -3.07 -16.64
CA ALA A 140 -18.22 -3.57 -17.61
C ALA A 140 -17.71 -4.76 -18.45
N ASN A 141 -16.40 -4.99 -18.52
CA ASN A 141 -15.81 -6.07 -19.31
C ASN A 141 -14.43 -6.48 -18.80
N ASP A 142 -13.90 -7.58 -19.35
CA ASP A 142 -12.66 -8.25 -18.94
C ASP A 142 -11.39 -7.65 -19.57
N ARG A 143 -11.51 -6.56 -20.33
CA ARG A 143 -10.37 -5.88 -20.96
C ARG A 143 -9.59 -5.12 -19.88
N ARG A 144 -8.29 -4.94 -20.12
CA ARG A 144 -7.45 -4.08 -19.28
C ARG A 144 -8.04 -2.66 -19.28
N PRO A 145 -8.42 -2.10 -18.12
CA PRO A 145 -8.98 -0.77 -18.06
C PRO A 145 -7.91 0.29 -18.36
N THR A 146 -8.37 1.44 -18.83
CA THR A 146 -7.56 2.64 -19.10
C THR A 146 -8.02 3.76 -18.18
N GLU A 147 -7.28 4.87 -18.13
CA GLU A 147 -7.67 6.06 -17.36
C GLU A 147 -9.11 6.53 -17.63
N LYS A 148 -9.59 6.42 -18.87
CA LYS A 148 -10.94 6.84 -19.29
C LYS A 148 -12.03 5.82 -18.96
N THR A 149 -11.68 4.64 -18.44
CA THR A 149 -12.65 3.59 -18.14
C THR A 149 -13.58 4.04 -17.02
N LEU A 150 -14.89 4.07 -17.32
CA LEU A 150 -15.95 4.34 -16.35
C LEU A 150 -16.08 3.20 -15.34
N LEU A 151 -16.20 3.57 -14.07
CA LEU A 151 -16.34 2.64 -12.97
C LEU A 151 -17.82 2.37 -12.68
N HIS A 152 -18.10 1.21 -12.11
CA HIS A 152 -19.42 0.85 -11.60
C HIS A 152 -19.31 0.56 -10.11
N TYR A 153 -20.42 0.73 -9.39
CA TYR A 153 -20.49 0.27 -8.01
C TYR A 153 -20.22 -1.23 -7.98
N ALA A 154 -19.35 -1.66 -7.07
CA ALA A 154 -19.10 -3.07 -6.86
C ALA A 154 -20.36 -3.71 -6.23
N PRO A 155 -20.88 -4.82 -6.78
CA PRO A 155 -22.17 -5.38 -6.37
C PRO A 155 -22.05 -6.22 -5.09
N PHE A 156 -21.40 -5.72 -4.05
CA PHE A 156 -21.22 -6.42 -2.78
C PHE A 156 -21.71 -5.57 -1.60
N PHE A 157 -21.99 -6.25 -0.49
CA PHE A 157 -22.26 -5.61 0.80
C PHE A 157 -20.95 -5.11 1.42
N ASN A 158 -21.06 -4.34 2.51
CA ASN A 158 -19.92 -3.76 3.23
C ASN A 158 -19.06 -2.80 2.38
N ILE A 159 -19.62 -2.19 1.31
CA ILE A 159 -18.93 -1.21 0.48
C ILE A 159 -19.64 0.14 0.59
N TYR A 160 -18.90 1.19 0.94
CA TYR A 160 -19.38 2.57 0.96
C TYR A 160 -19.56 3.11 -0.46
N GLU A 161 -20.39 4.13 -0.62
CA GLU A 161 -20.67 4.76 -1.92
C GLU A 161 -19.40 5.16 -2.71
N LYS A 162 -18.36 5.62 -2.00
CA LYS A 162 -17.08 6.03 -2.61
C LYS A 162 -16.23 4.87 -3.12
N GLY A 163 -16.61 3.62 -2.83
CA GLY A 163 -15.91 2.38 -3.21
C GLY A 163 -15.10 1.75 -2.07
N ASN A 164 -14.90 2.46 -0.96
CA ASN A 164 -14.17 1.97 0.20
C ASN A 164 -14.86 0.75 0.82
N VAL A 165 -14.07 -0.26 1.20
CA VAL A 165 -14.56 -1.48 1.85
C VAL A 165 -14.54 -1.30 3.37
N CYS A 166 -15.66 -1.59 4.03
CA CYS A 166 -15.71 -1.76 5.47
C CYS A 166 -15.24 -3.17 5.83
N MET A 167 -14.05 -3.26 6.43
CA MET A 167 -13.46 -4.53 6.86
C MET A 167 -13.97 -4.98 8.24
N GLY A 168 -14.76 -4.16 8.94
CA GLY A 168 -15.29 -4.47 10.26
C GLY A 168 -14.19 -4.80 11.26
N THR A 169 -14.28 -5.98 11.88
CA THR A 169 -13.31 -6.51 12.86
C THR A 169 -12.22 -7.40 12.22
N VAL A 170 -12.16 -7.49 10.89
CA VAL A 170 -11.13 -8.28 10.20
C VAL A 170 -9.77 -7.66 10.47
N SER A 171 -8.87 -8.42 11.10
CA SER A 171 -7.48 -8.02 11.30
C SER A 171 -6.72 -8.13 9.97
N ILE A 172 -6.28 -6.99 9.45
CA ILE A 172 -5.50 -6.88 8.21
C ILE A 172 -4.03 -6.90 8.61
N ASP A 173 -3.34 -7.99 8.29
CA ASP A 173 -1.92 -8.17 8.60
C ASP A 173 -1.11 -8.30 7.30
N ILE A 174 -0.81 -7.14 6.72
CA ILE A 174 0.06 -7.02 5.55
C ILE A 174 1.43 -6.54 6.04
N LYS A 175 2.46 -7.36 5.84
CA LYS A 175 3.83 -7.04 6.25
C LYS A 175 4.35 -5.80 5.51
N ASN A 176 5.17 -4.98 6.19
CA ASN A 176 5.87 -3.86 5.55
C ASN A 176 6.86 -4.32 4.47
N SER A 177 7.26 -5.59 4.47
CA SER A 177 8.13 -6.18 3.46
C SER A 177 7.37 -6.93 2.35
N ALA A 178 6.03 -6.81 2.29
CA ALA A 178 5.22 -7.58 1.34
C ALA A 178 5.51 -7.16 -0.10
N SER A 179 5.69 -8.14 -0.99
CA SER A 179 5.80 -7.88 -2.42
C SER A 179 4.46 -7.44 -3.02
N VAL A 180 4.44 -6.92 -4.25
CA VAL A 180 3.19 -6.55 -4.95
C VAL A 180 2.25 -7.76 -5.04
N GLU A 181 2.78 -8.93 -5.37
CA GLU A 181 2.02 -10.17 -5.54
C GLU A 181 1.40 -10.62 -4.22
N GLU A 182 2.17 -10.60 -3.13
CA GLU A 182 1.68 -10.92 -1.78
C GLU A 182 0.61 -9.93 -1.33
N PHE A 183 0.84 -8.64 -1.59
CA PHE A 183 -0.06 -7.55 -1.25
C PHE A 183 -1.43 -7.71 -1.91
N ILE A 184 -1.49 -7.89 -3.23
CA ILE A 184 -2.77 -8.04 -3.94
C ILE A 184 -3.46 -9.36 -3.58
N GLN A 185 -2.69 -10.41 -3.29
CA GLN A 185 -3.24 -11.70 -2.89
C GLN A 185 -3.87 -11.61 -1.49
N ALA A 186 -3.21 -10.96 -0.55
CA ALA A 186 -3.71 -10.70 0.79
C ALA A 186 -5.02 -9.91 0.74
N TRP A 187 -5.07 -8.79 0.00
CA TRP A 187 -6.29 -8.00 -0.13
C TRP A 187 -7.46 -8.77 -0.75
N LYS A 188 -7.21 -9.54 -1.81
CA LYS A 188 -8.24 -10.41 -2.39
C LYS A 188 -8.71 -11.46 -1.40
N HIS A 189 -7.79 -12.04 -0.62
CA HIS A 189 -8.12 -13.03 0.40
C HIS A 189 -8.99 -12.42 1.49
N TYR A 190 -8.59 -11.28 2.06
CA TYR A 190 -9.34 -10.60 3.11
C TYR A 190 -10.74 -10.19 2.64
N PHE A 191 -10.86 -9.67 1.41
CA PHE A 191 -12.15 -9.30 0.86
C PHE A 191 -13.09 -10.52 0.69
N PHE A 192 -12.66 -11.57 -0.03
CA PHE A 192 -13.52 -12.70 -0.35
C PHE A 192 -13.74 -13.70 0.80
N ASN A 193 -12.88 -13.70 1.82
CA ASN A 193 -13.07 -14.51 3.03
C ASN A 193 -13.66 -13.71 4.20
N SER A 194 -14.12 -12.47 3.95
CA SER A 194 -14.96 -11.74 4.89
C SER A 194 -16.44 -12.12 4.75
N TYR A 195 -17.21 -11.88 5.80
CA TYR A 195 -18.67 -12.03 5.77
C TYR A 195 -19.34 -10.74 5.30
N PHE A 196 -20.03 -10.82 4.18
CA PHE A 196 -20.92 -9.78 3.69
C PHE A 196 -22.15 -9.68 4.59
N SER A 197 -22.39 -8.50 5.18
CA SER A 197 -23.33 -8.39 6.30
C SER A 197 -24.43 -7.37 6.11
N HIS A 198 -24.12 -6.15 5.66
CA HIS A 198 -25.11 -5.09 5.51
C HIS A 198 -24.79 -4.19 4.31
N SER A 199 -25.85 -3.61 3.74
CA SER A 199 -25.70 -2.63 2.66
C SER A 199 -25.37 -1.27 3.27
N LEU A 200 -24.18 -0.75 2.99
CA LEU A 200 -23.75 0.59 3.40
C LEU A 200 -24.13 1.68 2.39
N CYS A 201 -24.66 1.27 1.25
CA CYS A 201 -25.11 2.13 0.18
C CYS A 201 -26.41 1.56 -0.39
N GLU A 202 -27.38 2.42 -0.65
CA GLU A 202 -28.61 2.01 -1.30
C GLU A 202 -28.39 1.83 -2.81
N ASN A 203 -28.98 0.79 -3.39
CA ASN A 203 -29.07 0.62 -4.85
C ASN A 203 -27.71 0.63 -5.57
N VAL A 204 -26.75 -0.17 -5.08
CA VAL A 204 -25.44 -0.41 -5.75
C VAL A 204 -25.57 -1.15 -7.09
N THR A 205 -26.72 -1.76 -7.33
CA THR A 205 -27.10 -2.41 -8.59
C THR A 205 -28.46 -1.90 -9.05
N ARG A 206 -28.77 -2.05 -10.36
CA ARG A 206 -30.08 -1.71 -10.93
C ARG A 206 -31.21 -2.64 -10.45
N LYS A 207 -30.84 -3.85 -10.02
CA LYS A 207 -31.72 -4.84 -9.37
C LYS A 207 -31.42 -4.87 -7.87
N ASN A 208 -32.37 -5.33 -7.06
CA ASN A 208 -32.12 -5.63 -5.65
C ASN A 208 -30.93 -6.61 -5.51
N ILE A 209 -29.92 -6.22 -4.71
CA ILE A 209 -28.66 -6.97 -4.55
C ILE A 209 -28.87 -8.34 -3.87
N VAL A 210 -29.85 -8.47 -2.97
CA VAL A 210 -30.17 -9.74 -2.32
C VAL A 210 -30.73 -10.72 -3.34
N THR A 211 -31.70 -10.28 -4.15
CA THR A 211 -32.25 -11.11 -5.24
C THR A 211 -31.17 -11.47 -6.25
N LEU A 212 -30.30 -10.53 -6.63
CA LEU A 212 -29.20 -10.79 -7.55
C LEU A 212 -28.30 -11.94 -7.06
N TRP A 213 -27.87 -11.91 -5.80
CA TRP A 213 -26.98 -12.96 -5.29
C TRP A 213 -27.70 -14.29 -5.04
N LYS A 214 -28.97 -14.29 -4.63
CA LYS A 214 -29.78 -15.52 -4.56
C LYS A 214 -29.87 -16.24 -5.91
N ASP A 215 -29.98 -15.48 -7.01
CA ASP A 215 -30.08 -16.05 -8.35
C ASP A 215 -28.76 -16.62 -8.89
N LEU A 216 -27.61 -16.18 -8.33
CA LEU A 216 -26.28 -16.50 -8.81
C LEU A 216 -25.53 -17.53 -7.94
N ILE A 217 -25.76 -17.51 -6.63
CA ILE A 217 -25.05 -18.41 -5.70
C ILE A 217 -25.36 -19.87 -5.99
N ASN A 218 -24.31 -20.68 -6.00
CA ASN A 218 -24.32 -22.11 -6.31
C ASN A 218 -24.88 -22.40 -7.71
N THR A 219 -24.70 -21.45 -8.63
CA THR A 219 -24.96 -21.62 -10.07
C THR A 219 -23.71 -21.34 -10.88
N ASP A 220 -23.67 -21.83 -12.11
CA ASP A 220 -22.63 -21.50 -13.10
C ASP A 220 -23.00 -20.32 -14.00
N LYS A 221 -24.10 -19.60 -13.68
CA LYS A 221 -24.54 -18.45 -14.47
C LYS A 221 -23.47 -17.36 -14.47
N PRO A 222 -23.18 -16.74 -15.62
CA PRO A 222 -22.29 -15.58 -15.65
C PRO A 222 -22.92 -14.40 -14.87
N PHE A 223 -22.06 -13.52 -14.34
CA PHE A 223 -22.56 -12.30 -13.71
C PHE A 223 -23.26 -11.39 -14.73
N PRO A 224 -24.51 -10.96 -14.50
CA PRO A 224 -25.28 -10.13 -15.44
C PRO A 224 -24.77 -8.68 -15.43
N LYS A 225 -23.89 -8.33 -16.38
CA LYS A 225 -23.19 -7.02 -16.42
C LYS A 225 -24.16 -5.83 -16.56
N GLU A 226 -25.35 -6.04 -17.11
CA GLU A 226 -26.42 -5.06 -17.25
C GLU A 226 -27.01 -4.59 -15.91
N VAL A 227 -26.82 -5.33 -14.81
CA VAL A 227 -27.27 -4.87 -13.48
C VAL A 227 -26.32 -3.87 -12.84
N LEU A 228 -25.11 -3.69 -13.41
CA LEU A 228 -24.13 -2.75 -12.89
C LEU A 228 -24.63 -1.31 -13.03
N LYS A 229 -24.54 -0.56 -11.93
CA LYS A 229 -24.84 0.87 -11.89
C LYS A 229 -23.54 1.65 -12.01
N LYS A 230 -23.51 2.67 -12.87
CA LYS A 230 -22.36 3.54 -13.05
C LYS A 230 -22.05 4.26 -11.74
N ASN A 231 -20.78 4.26 -11.35
CA ASN A 231 -20.22 5.16 -10.36
C ASN A 231 -19.69 6.36 -11.14
N ASN A 232 -19.97 7.61 -10.74
CA ASN A 232 -19.63 8.82 -11.51
C ASN A 232 -18.11 9.11 -11.59
N LYS A 233 -17.28 8.06 -11.46
CA LYS A 233 -15.83 8.07 -11.49
C LYS A 233 -15.31 7.31 -12.72
N THR A 234 -14.14 7.73 -13.16
CA THR A 234 -13.27 7.00 -14.07
C THR A 234 -12.08 6.44 -13.30
N LEU A 235 -11.32 5.52 -13.90
CA LEU A 235 -10.06 5.04 -13.31
C LEU A 235 -9.10 6.18 -12.98
N LYS A 236 -9.05 7.23 -13.83
CA LYS A 236 -8.20 8.41 -13.59
C LYS A 236 -8.47 9.09 -12.26
N ASN A 237 -9.69 9.01 -11.73
CA ASN A 237 -10.02 9.59 -10.43
C ASN A 237 -9.42 8.82 -9.23
N LEU A 238 -8.74 7.69 -9.46
CA LEU A 238 -8.06 6.88 -8.43
C LEU A 238 -6.53 7.02 -8.48
N LEU A 239 -5.99 7.65 -9.54
CA LEU A 239 -4.56 7.86 -9.73
C LEU A 239 -4.12 9.18 -9.07
#